data_AF-A0A4P8PMR4-F1
#
_entry.id   AF-A0A4P8PMR4-F1
#
_cell.length_a   1.000
_cell.length_b   1.000
_cell.length_c   1.000
_cell.angle_alpha   90.00
_cell.angle_beta   90.00
_cell.angle_gamma   90.00
#
_symmetry.space_group_name_H-M   'P 1'
#
loop_
_entity.id
_entity.type
_entity.pdbx_description
1 polymer ?
#
loop_
_entity_poly.entity_id
_entity_poly.type
_entity_poly.pdbx_seq_one_letter_code
_entity_poly.pdbx_strand_id
1 'polypeptide(L)'
;AQEILQKEMLPHISMAEGSESKKAYFFGYMIHRLLLAALERRELDDRDHFGKKRLDLAGPLLAGLFRMLFRKLTKDVYRYLQKCVETHKEFNLTLAVKQQTITNGLKYSLATGNWGDQKKTMSSKAGVSQVLNRYTYASTLSHLRRCNTPLGREGKIAKPRQLHNTHWGMVCPAETPEGQACGLVKNLALM
;
A
#
# COMPACT_ATOMS: atom_id res chain seq x y z
N ALA A 1 14.86 -23.20 -7.83
CA ALA A 1 13.59 -23.23 -8.57
C ALA A 1 12.39 -23.56 -7.67
N GLN A 2 12.45 -24.64 -6.87
CA GLN A 2 11.35 -25.09 -6.01
C GLN A 2 10.88 -24.03 -4.99
N GLU A 3 11.80 -23.33 -4.32
CA GLU A 3 11.44 -22.28 -3.37
C GLU A 3 10.64 -21.12 -4.03
N ILE A 4 10.94 -20.80 -5.29
CA ILE A 4 10.22 -19.77 -6.05
C ILE A 4 8.79 -20.24 -6.33
N LEU A 5 8.62 -21.49 -6.77
CA LEU A 5 7.29 -22.07 -7.02
C LEU A 5 6.45 -22.15 -5.73
N GLN A 6 7.10 -22.33 -4.59
CA GLN A 6 6.41 -22.44 -3.32
C GLN A 6 6.06 -21.08 -2.70
N LYS A 7 7.00 -20.12 -2.67
CA LYS A 7 6.82 -18.84 -1.95
C LYS A 7 6.42 -17.67 -2.85
N GLU A 8 6.88 -17.63 -4.09
CA GLU A 8 6.69 -16.49 -5.01
C GLU A 8 5.53 -16.71 -5.99
N MET A 9 5.33 -17.94 -6.47
CA MET A 9 4.26 -18.27 -7.41
C MET A 9 2.92 -18.44 -6.65
N LEU A 10 1.95 -17.56 -6.93
CA LEU A 10 0.60 -17.55 -6.35
C LEU A 10 0.57 -17.68 -4.81
N PRO A 11 1.19 -16.74 -4.07
CA PRO A 11 1.34 -16.81 -2.61
C PRO A 11 0.02 -16.73 -1.84
N HIS A 12 -1.03 -16.19 -2.46
CA HIS A 12 -2.36 -16.06 -1.87
C HIS A 12 -3.13 -17.39 -1.79
N ILE A 13 -2.69 -18.43 -2.52
CA ILE A 13 -3.32 -19.75 -2.49
C ILE A 13 -2.73 -20.57 -1.35
N SER A 14 -1.41 -20.73 -1.34
CA SER A 14 -0.68 -21.46 -0.29
C SER A 14 0.83 -21.22 -0.44
N MET A 15 1.53 -21.16 0.69
CA MET A 15 3.00 -21.23 0.75
C MET A 15 3.50 -22.57 1.34
N ALA A 16 2.59 -23.49 1.66
CA ALA A 16 2.92 -24.80 2.18
C ALA A 16 3.40 -25.75 1.07
N GLU A 17 4.25 -26.70 1.45
CA GLU A 17 4.68 -27.80 0.57
C GLU A 17 3.47 -28.69 0.20
N GLY A 18 3.46 -29.24 -1.01
CA GLY A 18 2.39 -30.14 -1.47
C GLY A 18 1.12 -29.44 -1.98
N SER A 19 1.14 -28.10 -2.11
CA SER A 19 0.00 -27.31 -2.62
C SER A 19 0.10 -26.97 -4.11
N GLU A 20 1.02 -27.61 -4.85
CA GLU A 20 1.34 -27.31 -6.25
C GLU A 20 0.14 -27.59 -7.17
N SER A 21 -0.64 -28.64 -6.89
CA SER A 21 -1.84 -28.99 -7.66
C SER A 21 -2.88 -27.86 -7.66
N LYS A 22 -3.16 -27.27 -6.49
CA LYS A 22 -4.08 -26.13 -6.36
C LYS A 22 -3.59 -24.91 -7.13
N LYS A 23 -2.28 -24.64 -7.08
CA LYS A 23 -1.64 -23.57 -7.85
C LYS A 23 -1.75 -23.81 -9.36
N ALA A 24 -1.57 -25.06 -9.80
CA ALA A 24 -1.70 -25.44 -11.20
C ALA A 24 -3.12 -25.21 -11.73
N TYR A 25 -4.17 -25.54 -10.96
CA TYR A 25 -5.55 -25.23 -11.35
C TYR A 25 -5.79 -23.74 -11.53
N PHE A 26 -5.32 -22.91 -10.59
CA PHE A 26 -5.49 -21.46 -10.71
C PHE A 26 -4.69 -20.87 -11.87
N PHE A 27 -3.49 -21.38 -12.11
CA PHE A 27 -2.67 -20.99 -13.26
C PHE A 27 -3.35 -21.38 -14.59
N GLY A 28 -3.93 -22.59 -14.66
CA GLY A 28 -4.76 -23.01 -15.78
C GLY A 28 -5.96 -22.10 -16.00
N TYR A 29 -6.63 -21.67 -14.92
CA TYR A 29 -7.69 -20.66 -14.99
C TYR A 29 -7.20 -19.32 -15.54
N MET A 30 -6.01 -18.84 -15.15
CA MET A 30 -5.43 -17.61 -15.70
C MET A 30 -5.19 -17.72 -17.21
N ILE A 31 -4.62 -18.83 -17.68
CA ILE A 31 -4.40 -19.09 -19.11
C ILE A 31 -5.74 -19.18 -19.84
N HIS A 32 -6.72 -19.87 -19.27
CA HIS A 32 -8.06 -19.96 -19.85
C HIS A 32 -8.69 -18.58 -20.03
N ARG A 33 -8.57 -17.69 -19.03
CA ARG A 33 -9.07 -16.30 -19.12
C ARG A 33 -8.35 -15.50 -20.20
N LEU A 34 -7.05 -15.70 -20.38
CA LEU A 34 -6.28 -15.09 -21.47
C LEU A 34 -6.77 -15.58 -22.84
N LEU A 35 -6.96 -16.88 -23.01
CA LEU A 35 -7.45 -17.48 -24.26
C LEU A 35 -8.87 -16.99 -24.61
N LEU A 36 -9.77 -16.86 -23.62
CA LEU A 36 -11.10 -16.31 -23.85
C LEU A 36 -11.05 -14.86 -24.36
N ALA A 37 -10.14 -14.05 -23.86
CA ALA A 37 -9.94 -12.68 -24.34
C ALA A 37 -9.32 -12.64 -25.74
N ALA A 38 -8.31 -13.49 -26.01
CA ALA A 38 -7.66 -13.59 -27.31
C ALA A 38 -8.59 -14.11 -28.42
N LEU A 39 -9.53 -14.99 -28.08
CA LEU A 39 -10.57 -15.50 -28.98
C LEU A 39 -11.82 -14.61 -29.02
N GLU A 40 -11.78 -13.43 -28.39
CA GLU A 40 -12.89 -12.45 -28.33
C GLU A 40 -14.19 -13.01 -27.74
N ARG A 41 -14.12 -14.11 -26.99
CA ARG A 41 -15.27 -14.71 -26.29
C ARG A 41 -15.63 -13.95 -25.02
N ARG A 42 -14.75 -13.06 -24.57
CA ARG A 42 -14.94 -12.23 -23.39
C ARG A 42 -14.28 -10.88 -23.60
N GLU A 43 -14.96 -9.82 -23.18
CA GLU A 43 -14.42 -8.46 -23.22
C GLU A 43 -13.22 -8.27 -22.29
N LEU A 44 -12.38 -7.30 -22.64
CA LEU A 44 -11.22 -6.91 -21.83
C LEU A 44 -11.65 -6.28 -20.52
N ASP A 45 -10.91 -6.60 -19.46
CA ASP A 45 -11.18 -6.07 -18.13
C ASP A 45 -10.86 -4.56 -18.08
N ASP A 46 -11.85 -3.74 -17.70
CA ASP A 46 -11.63 -2.31 -17.48
C ASP A 46 -10.75 -2.07 -16.25
N ARG A 47 -9.66 -1.33 -16.45
CA ARG A 47 -8.68 -0.93 -15.44
C ARG A 47 -9.22 0.16 -14.52
N ASP A 48 -10.12 1.01 -15.01
CA ASP A 48 -10.59 2.18 -14.29
C ASP A 48 -11.86 1.91 -13.45
N HIS A 49 -12.51 0.77 -13.67
CA HIS A 49 -13.57 0.20 -12.85
C HIS A 49 -13.24 0.25 -11.35
N PHE A 50 -13.97 1.08 -10.61
CA PHE A 50 -13.69 1.37 -9.20
C PHE A 50 -13.88 0.16 -8.28
N GLY A 51 -14.82 -0.74 -8.60
CA GLY A 51 -15.00 -2.02 -7.90
C GLY A 51 -13.80 -2.98 -7.93
N LYS A 52 -12.82 -2.77 -8.83
CA LYS A 52 -11.55 -3.52 -8.86
C LYS A 52 -10.43 -2.80 -8.10
N LYS A 53 -10.67 -1.59 -7.60
CA LYS A 53 -9.73 -0.79 -6.82
C LYS A 53 -10.08 -0.93 -5.33
N ARG A 54 -9.06 -0.80 -4.47
CA ARG A 54 -9.21 -0.83 -3.01
C ARG A 54 -8.64 0.44 -2.41
N LEU A 55 -9.28 0.95 -1.36
CA LEU A 55 -8.82 2.13 -0.62
C LEU A 55 -8.02 1.69 0.60
N ASP A 56 -6.73 2.03 0.60
CA ASP A 56 -5.87 1.87 1.77
C ASP A 56 -6.17 2.99 2.77
N LEU A 57 -6.98 2.68 3.80
CA LEU A 57 -7.26 3.59 4.91
C LEU A 57 -6.11 3.62 5.93
N ALA A 58 -6.28 4.38 7.02
CA ALA A 58 -5.29 4.50 8.09
C ALA A 58 -4.83 3.12 8.65
N GLY A 59 -5.74 2.16 8.78
CA GLY A 59 -5.44 0.81 9.30
C GLY A 59 -4.37 0.07 8.48
N PRO A 60 -4.64 -0.30 7.22
CA PRO A 60 -3.65 -0.95 6.36
C PRO A 60 -2.33 -0.17 6.22
N LEU A 61 -2.41 1.16 6.15
CA LEU A 61 -1.22 2.02 6.02
C LEU A 61 -0.34 1.99 7.27
N LEU A 62 -0.93 2.07 8.47
CA LEU A 62 -0.21 1.97 9.73
C LEU A 62 0.32 0.55 9.97
N ALA A 63 -0.44 -0.48 9.60
CA ALA A 63 0.00 -1.87 9.71
C ALA A 63 1.25 -2.15 8.86
N GLY A 64 1.28 -1.63 7.63
CA GLY A 64 2.45 -1.72 6.75
C GLY A 64 3.68 -1.03 7.33
N LEU A 65 3.51 0.20 7.85
CA LEU A 65 4.58 0.96 8.48
C LEU A 65 5.10 0.28 9.74
N PHE A 66 4.21 -0.17 10.62
CA PHE A 66 4.57 -0.86 11.86
C PHE A 66 5.33 -2.16 11.58
N ARG A 67 4.86 -2.99 10.63
CA ARG A 67 5.55 -4.23 10.23
C ARG A 67 6.99 -3.96 9.78
N MET A 68 7.22 -2.87 9.04
CA MET A 68 8.55 -2.47 8.59
C MET A 68 9.45 -2.07 9.77
N LEU A 69 8.98 -1.18 10.65
CA LEU A 69 9.73 -0.71 11.81
C LEU A 69 10.02 -1.84 12.81
N PHE A 70 9.05 -2.72 13.02
CA PHE A 70 9.20 -3.87 13.91
C PHE A 70 10.23 -4.88 13.37
N ARG A 71 10.23 -5.17 12.07
CA ARG A 71 11.28 -5.99 11.44
C ARG A 71 12.67 -5.38 11.54
N LYS A 72 12.77 -4.05 11.57
CA LYS A 72 14.04 -3.36 11.80
C LYS A 72 14.49 -3.54 13.26
N LEU A 73 13.57 -3.38 14.21
CA LEU A 73 13.82 -3.61 15.64
C LEU A 73 14.32 -5.03 15.89
N THR A 74 13.67 -6.06 15.34
CA THR A 74 14.10 -7.46 15.54
C THR A 74 15.49 -7.72 14.96
N LYS A 75 15.82 -7.12 13.81
CA LYS A 75 17.18 -7.19 13.23
C LYS A 75 18.22 -6.48 14.09
N ASP A 76 17.87 -5.35 14.68
CA ASP A 76 18.79 -4.60 15.54
C ASP A 76 19.06 -5.34 16.85
N VAL A 77 18.04 -5.96 17.45
CA VAL A 77 18.18 -6.85 18.62
C VAL A 77 19.05 -8.07 18.28
N TYR A 78 18.82 -8.70 17.13
CA TYR A 78 19.64 -9.83 16.66
C TYR A 78 21.12 -9.46 16.52
N ARG A 79 21.43 -8.30 15.91
CA ARG A 79 22.82 -7.82 15.79
C ARG A 79 23.45 -7.50 17.15
N TYR A 80 22.68 -7.01 18.11
CA TYR A 80 23.18 -6.78 19.46
C TYR A 80 23.51 -8.09 20.16
N LEU A 81 22.63 -9.10 20.06
CA LEU A 81 22.87 -10.44 20.59
C LEU A 81 24.16 -11.05 20.01
N GLN A 82 24.34 -10.96 18.69
CA GLN A 82 25.55 -11.46 18.03
C GLN A 82 26.83 -10.84 18.61
N LYS A 83 26.83 -9.51 18.84
CA LYS A 83 27.98 -8.81 19.45
C LYS A 83 28.23 -9.21 20.90
N CYS A 84 27.19 -9.43 21.70
CA CYS A 84 27.33 -9.92 23.07
C CYS A 84 28.01 -11.29 23.11
N VAL A 85 27.60 -12.19 22.20
CA VAL A 85 28.20 -13.53 22.06
C VAL A 85 29.67 -13.43 21.63
N GLU A 86 29.98 -12.63 20.61
CA GLU A 86 31.36 -12.43 20.11
C GLU A 86 32.30 -11.81 21.17
N THR A 87 31.78 -10.96 22.07
CA THR A 87 32.56 -10.28 23.11
C THR A 87 32.47 -10.95 24.48
N HIS A 88 31.82 -12.12 24.58
CA HIS A 88 31.54 -12.82 25.84
C HIS A 88 30.91 -11.94 26.94
N LYS A 89 30.09 -10.96 26.54
CA LYS A 89 29.34 -10.10 27.46
C LYS A 89 27.95 -10.68 27.71
N GLU A 90 27.45 -10.51 28.93
CA GLU A 90 26.07 -10.87 29.25
C GLU A 90 25.08 -10.09 28.38
N PHE A 91 24.08 -10.80 27.87
CA PHE A 91 23.02 -10.21 27.06
C PHE A 91 21.99 -9.53 27.95
N ASN A 92 21.83 -8.21 27.78
CA ASN A 92 20.78 -7.45 28.45
C ASN A 92 19.71 -7.01 27.43
N LEU A 93 18.49 -7.53 27.61
CA LEU A 93 17.36 -7.24 26.72
C LEU A 93 16.99 -5.75 26.71
N THR A 94 17.03 -5.08 27.87
CA THR A 94 16.67 -3.66 28.00
C THR A 94 17.62 -2.78 27.20
N LEU A 95 18.90 -3.14 27.13
CA LEU A 95 19.90 -2.45 26.30
C LEU A 95 19.76 -2.78 24.81
N ALA A 96 19.30 -3.99 24.48
CA ALA A 96 19.08 -4.43 23.11
C ALA A 96 17.89 -3.70 22.44
N VAL A 97 16.81 -3.49 23.19
CA VAL A 97 15.55 -2.94 22.66
C VAL A 97 15.62 -1.43 22.56
N LYS A 98 15.89 -0.94 21.35
CA LYS A 98 15.88 0.51 21.05
C LYS A 98 14.48 1.02 20.77
N GLN A 99 13.78 1.50 21.81
CA GLN A 99 12.44 2.09 21.69
C GLN A 99 12.33 3.20 20.63
N GLN A 100 13.41 3.97 20.45
CA GLN A 100 13.47 5.08 19.49
C GLN A 100 13.24 4.64 18.04
N THR A 101 13.54 3.38 17.68
CA THR A 101 13.35 2.87 16.31
C THR A 101 11.89 2.95 15.87
N ILE A 102 10.95 2.62 16.76
CA ILE A 102 9.52 2.70 16.46
C ILE A 102 9.01 4.13 16.65
N THR A 103 9.30 4.74 17.79
CA THR A 103 8.78 6.08 18.13
C THR A 103 9.19 7.13 17.10
N ASN A 104 10.47 7.21 16.76
CA ASN A 104 10.95 8.21 15.80
C ASN A 104 10.52 7.86 14.37
N GLY A 105 10.44 6.56 14.03
CA GLY A 105 9.96 6.11 12.72
C GLY A 105 8.51 6.52 12.46
N LEU A 106 7.62 6.28 13.43
CA LEU A 106 6.22 6.69 13.35
C LEU A 106 6.08 8.22 13.33
N LYS A 107 6.77 8.94 14.24
CA LYS A 107 6.74 10.41 14.29
C LYS A 107 7.18 11.02 12.97
N TYR A 108 8.26 10.51 12.38
CA TYR A 108 8.78 11.00 11.10
C TYR A 108 7.80 10.77 9.95
N SER A 109 7.29 9.56 9.76
CA SER A 109 6.36 9.26 8.66
C SER A 109 5.08 10.08 8.78
N LEU A 110 4.50 10.17 9.97
CA LEU A 110 3.29 10.96 10.22
C LEU A 110 3.53 12.47 10.02
N ALA A 111 4.69 13.00 10.42
CA ALA A 111 4.97 14.43 10.29
C ALA A 111 5.30 14.85 8.84
N THR A 112 6.02 14.00 8.09
CA THR A 112 6.53 14.34 6.76
C THR A 112 5.63 13.90 5.61
N GLY A 113 4.72 12.95 5.84
CA GLY A 113 3.95 12.35 4.76
C GLY A 113 4.70 11.26 3.99
N ASN A 114 5.95 10.94 4.35
CA ASN A 114 6.77 9.92 3.69
C ASN A 114 6.54 8.54 4.33
N TRP A 115 5.84 7.66 3.61
CA TRP A 115 5.57 6.29 4.02
C TRP A 115 6.59 5.33 3.39
N GLY A 116 7.54 4.87 4.20
CA GLY A 116 8.52 3.87 3.78
C GLY A 116 9.87 3.99 4.46
N ASP A 117 10.84 3.21 3.97
CA ASP A 117 12.22 3.29 4.42
C ASP A 117 12.88 4.56 3.88
N GLN A 118 13.38 5.42 4.76
CA GLN A 118 14.08 6.67 4.42
C GLN A 118 15.24 6.44 3.43
N LYS A 119 15.84 5.25 3.45
CA LYS A 119 16.96 4.90 2.56
C LYS A 119 16.52 4.53 1.14
N LYS A 120 15.22 4.30 0.90
CA LYS A 120 14.64 3.91 -0.39
C LYS A 120 13.58 4.92 -0.84
N THR A 121 14.00 6.18 -0.95
CA THR A 121 13.15 7.35 -1.30
C THR A 121 12.38 7.18 -2.61
N MET A 122 12.92 6.44 -3.58
CA MET A 122 12.24 6.18 -4.88
C MET A 122 11.01 5.27 -4.77
N SER A 123 10.86 4.52 -3.68
CA SER A 123 9.75 3.57 -3.48
C SER A 123 8.79 3.97 -2.37
N SER A 124 9.04 5.08 -1.66
CA SER A 124 8.16 5.54 -0.58
C SER A 124 6.94 6.25 -1.13
N LYS A 125 5.75 5.91 -0.62
CA LYS A 125 4.52 6.66 -0.91
C LYS A 125 4.64 8.03 -0.23
N ALA A 126 4.75 9.10 -1.02
CA ALA A 126 4.82 10.47 -0.51
C ALA A 126 3.42 11.09 -0.40
N GLY A 127 3.25 12.01 0.56
CA GLY A 127 2.03 12.81 0.72
C GLY A 127 0.82 12.06 1.30
N VAL A 128 1.07 10.95 2.02
CA VAL A 128 0.02 10.17 2.70
C VAL A 128 -0.51 10.90 3.94
N SER A 129 0.36 11.49 4.75
CA SER A 129 -0.02 12.43 5.80
C SER A 129 0.00 13.86 5.29
N GLN A 130 -1.00 14.62 5.69
CA GLN A 130 -1.14 16.03 5.36
C GLN A 130 -1.58 16.78 6.61
N VAL A 131 -1.15 18.04 6.74
CA VAL A 131 -1.61 18.91 7.82
C VAL A 131 -3.10 19.15 7.65
N LEU A 132 -3.88 18.88 8.70
CA LEU A 132 -5.33 19.05 8.67
C LEU A 132 -5.71 20.49 8.32
N ASN A 133 -6.61 20.64 7.36
CA ASN A 133 -7.10 21.95 6.93
C ASN A 133 -8.21 22.39 7.88
N ARG A 134 -8.03 23.55 8.52
CA ARG A 134 -8.93 24.11 9.53
C ARG A 134 -9.53 25.47 9.15
N TYR A 135 -9.53 25.85 7.87
CA TYR A 135 -10.10 27.13 7.46
C TYR A 135 -11.60 27.24 7.76
N THR A 136 -12.36 26.16 7.54
CA THR A 136 -13.79 26.07 7.88
C THR A 136 -14.12 24.67 8.40
N TYR A 137 -15.27 24.56 9.07
CA TYR A 137 -15.78 23.26 9.52
C TYR A 137 -15.96 22.28 8.36
N ALA A 138 -16.58 22.75 7.26
CA ALA A 138 -16.76 21.96 6.04
C ALA A 138 -15.43 21.52 5.41
N SER A 139 -14.42 22.41 5.37
CA SER A 139 -13.08 22.08 4.87
C SER A 139 -12.42 20.96 5.68
N THR A 140 -12.60 20.99 7.01
CA THR A 140 -12.09 19.94 7.90
C THR A 140 -12.70 18.58 7.58
N LEU A 141 -14.03 18.51 7.43
CA LEU A 141 -14.74 17.27 7.11
C LEU A 141 -14.38 16.74 5.71
N SER A 142 -14.30 17.63 4.71
CA SER A 142 -13.87 17.30 3.35
C SER A 142 -12.45 16.71 3.34
N HIS A 143 -11.52 17.31 4.09
CA HIS A 143 -10.15 16.83 4.14
C HIS A 143 -10.05 15.42 4.76
N LEU A 144 -10.80 15.13 5.82
CA LEU A 144 -10.80 13.80 6.45
C LEU A 144 -11.34 12.67 5.54
N ARG A 145 -12.11 13.03 4.50
CA ARG A 145 -12.77 12.10 3.58
C ARG A 145 -12.09 12.01 2.22
N ARG A 146 -10.90 12.59 2.10
CA ARG A 146 -10.11 12.63 0.87
C ARG A 146 -9.45 11.28 0.59
N CYS A 147 -9.51 10.86 -0.66
CA CYS A 147 -8.81 9.72 -1.21
C CYS A 147 -7.87 10.19 -2.33
N ASN A 148 -6.68 9.59 -2.42
CA ASN A 148 -5.68 9.97 -3.41
C ASN A 148 -5.30 8.77 -4.28
N THR A 149 -5.28 8.97 -5.59
CA THR A 149 -4.78 7.99 -6.54
C THR A 149 -3.26 8.13 -6.67
N PRO A 150 -2.45 7.08 -6.45
CA PRO A 150 -0.98 7.16 -6.44
C PRO A 150 -0.43 7.22 -7.87
N LEU A 151 -0.77 8.27 -8.61
CA LEU A 151 -0.26 8.56 -9.95
C LEU A 151 0.55 9.86 -9.91
N GLY A 152 1.60 9.91 -10.72
CA GLY A 152 2.37 11.13 -10.94
C GLY A 152 1.48 12.24 -11.47
N ARG A 153 1.58 13.44 -10.88
CA ARG A 153 0.75 14.60 -11.26
C ARG A 153 1.09 15.13 -12.65
N GLU A 154 2.29 14.85 -13.15
CA GLU A 154 2.82 15.29 -14.45
C GLU A 154 2.28 14.46 -15.63
N GLY A 155 1.67 13.30 -15.36
CA GLY A 155 1.11 12.45 -16.40
C GLY A 155 -0.13 13.06 -17.05
N LYS A 156 -0.09 13.25 -18.38
CA LYS A 156 -1.22 13.69 -19.23
C LYS A 156 -2.25 12.58 -19.54
N ILE A 157 -2.20 11.44 -18.83
CA ILE A 157 -3.11 10.32 -19.08
C ILE A 157 -4.50 10.71 -18.56
N ALA A 158 -5.45 10.91 -19.48
CA ALA A 158 -6.78 11.42 -19.17
C ALA A 158 -7.69 10.39 -18.46
N LYS A 159 -7.69 9.13 -18.90
CA LYS A 159 -8.62 8.09 -18.39
C LYS A 159 -8.74 8.00 -16.85
N PRO A 160 -7.65 7.91 -16.06
CA PRO A 160 -7.77 7.80 -14.60
C PRO A 160 -8.26 9.09 -13.92
N ARG A 161 -8.22 10.22 -14.61
CA ARG A 161 -8.69 11.53 -14.14
C ARG A 161 -10.17 11.77 -14.48
N GLN A 162 -10.71 11.04 -15.46
CA GLN A 162 -12.11 11.15 -15.84
C GLN A 162 -13.03 10.52 -14.78
N LEU A 163 -14.25 11.05 -14.71
CA LEU A 163 -15.30 10.48 -13.90
C LEU A 163 -15.79 9.18 -14.57
N HIS A 164 -15.50 8.05 -13.93
CA HIS A 164 -16.01 6.74 -14.34
C HIS A 164 -17.40 6.47 -13.74
N ASN A 165 -18.26 5.77 -14.48
CA ASN A 165 -19.65 5.48 -14.06
C ASN A 165 -19.71 4.71 -12.73
N THR A 166 -18.73 3.84 -12.47
CA THR A 166 -18.66 3.03 -11.25
C THR A 166 -18.32 3.83 -9.98
N HIS A 167 -18.08 5.15 -10.09
CA HIS A 167 -17.95 6.02 -8.92
C HIS A 167 -19.28 6.34 -8.27
N TRP A 168 -20.39 6.13 -9.00
CA TRP A 168 -21.74 6.44 -8.54
C TRP A 168 -22.01 5.84 -7.15
N GLY A 169 -22.48 6.68 -6.23
CA GLY A 169 -22.80 6.30 -4.85
C GLY A 169 -21.61 6.21 -3.89
N MET A 170 -20.37 6.16 -4.37
CA MET A 170 -19.19 5.95 -3.50
C MET A 170 -18.27 7.17 -3.42
N VAL A 171 -18.19 7.96 -4.50
CA VAL A 171 -17.29 9.09 -4.63
C VAL A 171 -18.06 10.31 -5.12
N CYS A 172 -17.73 11.49 -4.60
CA CYS A 172 -18.31 12.75 -5.06
C CYS A 172 -17.96 13.00 -6.54
N PRO A 173 -18.95 13.25 -7.42
CA PRO A 173 -18.70 13.40 -8.86
C PRO A 173 -18.00 14.73 -9.22
N ALA A 174 -18.16 15.77 -8.39
CA ALA A 174 -17.71 17.13 -8.70
C ALA A 174 -16.58 17.64 -7.80
N GLU A 175 -16.42 17.10 -6.58
CA GLU A 175 -15.42 17.60 -5.64
C GLU A 175 -14.03 17.01 -5.94
N THR A 176 -13.25 17.78 -6.69
CA THR A 176 -11.83 17.53 -7.02
C THR A 176 -11.10 18.87 -7.07
N PRO A 177 -9.81 18.94 -6.69
CA PRO A 177 -9.02 20.15 -6.91
C PRO A 177 -8.89 20.49 -8.39
N GLU A 178 -8.79 21.78 -8.69
CA GLU A 178 -8.45 22.29 -10.00
C GLU A 178 -6.96 22.02 -10.33
N GLY A 179 -6.62 22.04 -11.63
CA GLY A 179 -5.25 21.90 -12.11
C GLY A 179 -4.73 20.46 -12.16
N GLN A 180 -3.43 20.28 -11.87
CA GLN A 180 -2.70 19.02 -12.14
C GLN A 180 -3.16 17.82 -11.29
N ALA A 181 -3.91 18.04 -10.21
CA ALA A 181 -4.45 16.98 -9.37
C ALA A 181 -5.91 16.62 -9.71
N CYS A 182 -6.50 17.26 -10.73
CA CYS A 182 -7.88 17.01 -11.13
C CYS A 182 -8.10 15.52 -11.44
N GLY A 183 -9.13 14.96 -10.79
CA GLY A 183 -9.53 13.56 -10.91
C GLY A 183 -8.62 12.56 -10.20
N LEU A 184 -7.48 12.97 -9.64
CA LEU A 184 -6.58 12.11 -8.86
C LEU A 184 -6.91 12.13 -7.38
N VAL A 185 -7.25 13.33 -6.88
CA VAL A 185 -7.76 13.55 -5.54
C VAL A 185 -9.28 13.55 -5.61
N LYS A 186 -9.91 12.67 -4.85
CA LYS A 186 -11.35 12.46 -4.85
C LYS A 186 -11.87 12.46 -3.42
N ASN A 187 -13.12 12.81 -3.22
CA ASN A 187 -13.76 12.79 -1.91
C ASN A 187 -14.83 11.70 -1.84
N LEU A 188 -14.95 11.05 -0.69
CA LEU A 188 -15.98 10.02 -0.47
C LEU A 188 -17.39 10.64 -0.51
N ALA A 189 -18.36 9.88 -1.01
CA ALA A 189 -19.78 10.25 -0.95
C ALA A 189 -20.33 10.12 0.49
N LEU A 190 -21.48 10.76 0.77
CA LEU A 190 -22.06 10.88 2.12
C LEU A 190 -22.70 9.60 2.67
N MET A 191 -23.04 8.65 1.79
CA MET A 191 -23.70 7.39 2.16
C MET A 191 -22.70 6.32 2.60
#